data_AF-A0A3D2Q718-F1
#
_entry.id   AF-A0A3D2Q718-F1
#
_cell.length_a   1.000
_cell.length_b   1.000
_cell.length_c   1.000
_cell.angle_alpha   90.00
_cell.angle_beta   90.00
_cell.angle_gamma   90.00
#
_symmetry.space_group_name_H-M   'P 1'
#
loop_
_entity.id
_entity.type
_entity.pdbx_description
1 polymer ?
#
loop_
_entity_poly.entity_id
_entity_poly.type
_entity_poly.pdbx_seq_one_letter_code
_entity_poly.pdbx_strand_id
1 'polypeptide(L)'
;MEEALAADWPVEVVLYTRQTVASERVRHILAKAKARQVNRREISPVLCRRLADTETPSGIMALVKRPDYQLKDIFRNQPSLLVLADGIQDPGNLGTIIRSADAAGAQGVIVTKGTVDLYNSKVIRATMGSFFHLPVVMVGALEELRDFMATFNLQLIAGQQKAPKLINEVNLT
;
A
#
# COMPACT_ATOMS: atom_id res chain seq x y z
N MET A 1 1.16 9.79 -5.59
CA MET A 1 0.41 10.48 -6.66
C MET A 1 0.66 9.81 -7.99
N GLU A 2 1.91 9.80 -8.48
CA GLU A 2 2.27 9.08 -9.71
C GLU A 2 1.90 7.61 -9.61
N GLU A 3 2.28 6.93 -8.52
CA GLU A 3 1.90 5.53 -8.31
C GLU A 3 0.37 5.34 -8.25
N ALA A 4 -0.35 6.18 -7.50
CA ALA A 4 -1.81 6.11 -7.46
C ALA A 4 -2.47 6.31 -8.84
N LEU A 5 -1.88 7.15 -9.70
CA LEU A 5 -2.33 7.38 -11.09
C LEU A 5 -1.77 6.36 -12.09
N ALA A 6 -0.84 5.50 -11.69
CA ALA A 6 -0.36 4.39 -12.50
C ALA A 6 -1.09 3.09 -12.14
N ALA A 7 -1.45 2.94 -10.86
CA ALA A 7 -2.19 1.82 -10.33
C ALA A 7 -3.65 1.80 -10.81
N ASP A 8 -4.31 0.67 -10.59
CA ASP A 8 -5.73 0.45 -10.89
C ASP A 8 -6.66 0.94 -9.77
N TRP A 9 -6.19 1.93 -9.00
CA TRP A 9 -6.99 2.53 -7.92
C TRP A 9 -7.87 3.65 -8.49
N PRO A 10 -9.18 3.70 -8.16
CA PRO A 10 -10.04 4.77 -8.64
C PRO A 10 -9.64 6.11 -8.02
N VAL A 11 -9.14 7.03 -8.85
CA VAL A 11 -8.83 8.41 -8.46
C VAL A 11 -10.02 9.30 -8.82
N GLU A 12 -10.67 9.88 -7.83
CA GLU A 12 -11.88 10.71 -8.03
C GLU A 12 -11.53 12.13 -8.49
N VAL A 13 -10.54 12.74 -7.86
CA VAL A 13 -10.09 14.09 -8.19
C VAL A 13 -8.63 14.31 -7.80
N VAL A 14 -7.90 15.03 -8.66
CA VAL A 14 -6.59 15.61 -8.36
C VAL A 14 -6.77 17.09 -8.03
N LEU A 15 -6.37 17.47 -6.82
CA LEU A 15 -6.36 18.85 -6.35
C LEU A 15 -4.94 19.42 -6.50
N TYR A 16 -4.83 20.65 -6.97
CA TYR A 16 -3.54 21.33 -7.13
C TYR A 16 -3.66 22.82 -6.82
N THR A 17 -2.57 23.49 -6.46
CA THR A 17 -2.53 24.95 -6.37
C THR A 17 -1.94 25.56 -7.64
N ARG A 18 -2.29 26.82 -7.94
CA ARG A 18 -1.76 27.50 -9.13
C ARG A 18 -0.23 27.53 -9.18
N GLN A 19 0.43 27.69 -8.03
CA GLN A 19 1.90 27.80 -7.98
C GLN A 19 2.59 26.50 -8.40
N THR A 20 1.99 25.33 -8.16
CA THR A 20 2.65 24.06 -8.44
C THR A 20 2.71 23.71 -9.91
N VAL A 21 1.88 24.34 -10.74
CA VAL A 21 1.88 24.16 -12.20
C VAL A 21 3.20 24.63 -12.85
N ALA A 22 4.01 25.44 -12.17
CA ALA A 22 5.34 25.79 -12.63
C ALA A 22 6.30 24.59 -12.69
N SER A 23 6.06 23.56 -11.86
CA SER A 23 6.86 22.33 -11.86
C SER A 23 6.54 21.45 -13.06
N GLU A 24 7.57 21.02 -13.79
CA GLU A 24 7.44 20.05 -14.89
C GLU A 24 6.80 18.74 -14.43
N ARG A 25 7.24 18.22 -13.28
CA ARG A 25 6.67 17.01 -12.67
C ARG A 25 5.16 17.14 -12.46
N VAL A 26 4.71 18.26 -11.91
CA VAL A 26 3.28 18.51 -11.65
C VAL A 26 2.49 18.61 -12.96
N ARG A 27 3.03 19.28 -13.98
CA ARG A 27 2.39 19.34 -15.31
C ARG A 27 2.23 17.95 -15.91
N HIS A 28 3.25 17.10 -15.78
CA HIS A 28 3.20 15.72 -16.24
C HIS A 28 2.13 14.90 -15.51
N ILE A 29 2.02 15.04 -14.18
CA ILE A 29 0.97 14.41 -13.37
C ILE A 29 -0.43 14.86 -13.82
N LEU A 30 -0.64 16.17 -14.01
CA LEU A 30 -1.93 16.71 -14.45
C LEU A 30 -2.27 16.25 -15.88
N ALA A 31 -1.29 16.11 -16.76
CA ALA A 31 -1.48 15.55 -18.10
C ALA A 31 -1.90 14.07 -18.04
N LYS A 32 -1.24 13.26 -17.20
CA LYS A 32 -1.64 11.86 -16.96
C LYS A 32 -3.06 11.75 -16.40
N ALA A 33 -3.40 12.58 -15.40
CA ALA A 33 -4.76 12.64 -14.86
C ALA A 33 -5.78 13.01 -15.96
N LYS A 34 -5.43 13.93 -16.87
CA LYS A 34 -6.27 14.27 -18.03
C LYS A 34 -6.47 13.09 -18.98
N ALA A 35 -5.41 12.37 -19.31
CA ALA A 35 -5.48 11.20 -20.19
C ALA A 35 -6.37 10.09 -19.59
N ARG A 36 -6.34 9.91 -18.27
CA ARG A 36 -7.22 8.97 -17.54
C ARG A 36 -8.62 9.53 -17.23
N GLN A 37 -8.99 10.69 -17.78
CA GLN A 37 -10.28 11.35 -17.55
C GLN A 37 -10.59 11.67 -16.06
N VAL A 38 -9.55 11.79 -15.24
CA VAL A 38 -9.67 12.16 -13.82
C VAL A 38 -9.89 13.66 -13.70
N ASN A 39 -10.86 14.05 -12.86
CA ASN A 39 -11.14 15.45 -12.57
C ASN A 39 -9.91 16.15 -11.97
N ARG A 40 -9.65 17.38 -12.39
CA ARG A 40 -8.58 18.22 -11.84
C ARG A 40 -9.19 19.52 -11.34
N ARG A 41 -8.91 19.90 -10.09
CA ARG A 41 -9.42 21.12 -9.49
C ARG A 41 -8.29 21.94 -8.91
N GLU A 42 -8.22 23.19 -9.32
CA GLU A 42 -7.38 24.17 -8.65
C GLU A 42 -8.01 24.53 -7.30
N ILE A 43 -7.20 24.53 -6.24
CA ILE A 43 -7.59 24.95 -4.90
C ILE A 43 -6.66 26.05 -4.39
N SER A 44 -7.16 26.83 -3.43
CA SER A 44 -6.33 27.87 -2.81
C SER A 44 -5.20 27.27 -1.96
N PRO A 45 -4.06 27.96 -1.80
CA PRO A 45 -2.98 27.51 -0.91
C PRO A 45 -3.45 27.32 0.54
N VAL A 46 -4.42 28.13 0.98
CA VAL A 46 -5.02 28.03 2.32
C VAL A 46 -5.77 26.71 2.46
N LEU A 47 -6.63 26.36 1.49
CA LEU A 47 -7.34 25.08 1.51
C LEU A 47 -6.37 23.90 1.40
N CYS A 48 -5.35 23.99 0.55
CA CYS A 48 -4.33 22.96 0.42
C CYS A 48 -3.60 22.69 1.75
N ARG A 49 -3.24 23.73 2.50
CA ARG A 49 -2.63 23.58 3.83
C ARG A 49 -3.57 22.95 4.85
N ARG A 50 -4.88 23.26 4.79
CA ARG A 50 -5.88 22.66 5.69
C ARG A 50 -6.11 21.16 5.43
N LEU A 51 -5.94 20.72 4.18
CA LEU A 51 -6.15 19.32 3.78
C LEU A 51 -4.90 18.45 3.93
N ALA A 52 -3.72 19.05 4.04
CA ALA A 52 -2.47 18.32 4.09
C ALA A 52 -2.07 17.97 5.53
N ASP A 53 -1.64 16.73 5.74
CA ASP A 53 -1.09 16.24 7.02
C ASP A 53 0.38 16.65 7.25
N THR A 54 0.97 17.41 6.33
CA THR A 54 2.39 17.79 6.34
C THR A 54 2.54 19.29 6.51
N GLU A 55 3.55 19.72 7.27
CA GLU A 55 3.84 21.14 7.50
C GLU A 55 4.17 21.91 6.21
N THR A 56 4.80 21.23 5.24
CA THR A 56 5.16 21.78 3.91
C THR A 56 4.50 20.97 2.79
N PRO A 57 3.21 21.22 2.47
CA PRO A 57 2.51 20.48 1.43
C PRO A 57 3.14 20.71 0.06
N SER A 58 3.24 19.65 -0.74
CA SER A 58 3.72 19.70 -2.13
C SER A 58 2.82 20.51 -3.07
N GLY A 59 1.64 20.94 -2.60
CA GLY A 59 0.64 21.70 -3.35
C GLY A 59 -0.08 20.88 -4.43
N ILE A 60 0.00 19.55 -4.36
CA ILE A 60 -0.76 18.60 -5.17
C ILE A 60 -1.18 17.39 -4.32
N MET A 61 -2.43 16.97 -4.44
CA MET A 61 -3.00 15.83 -3.71
C MET A 61 -4.13 15.19 -4.50
N ALA A 62 -4.52 13.97 -4.14
CA ALA A 62 -5.59 13.23 -4.81
C ALA A 62 -6.55 12.66 -3.78
N LEU A 63 -7.83 12.68 -4.13
CA LEU A 63 -8.84 11.86 -3.48
C LEU A 63 -8.89 10.52 -4.22
N VAL A 64 -8.56 9.45 -3.52
CA VAL A 64 -8.49 8.10 -4.07
C VAL A 64 -9.45 7.22 -3.29
N LYS A 65 -10.27 6.47 -4.01
CA LYS A 65 -11.16 5.48 -3.40
C LYS A 65 -10.32 4.32 -2.89
N ARG A 66 -10.54 3.93 -1.63
CA ARG A 66 -9.88 2.77 -1.03
C ARG A 66 -10.41 1.49 -1.72
N PRO A 67 -9.54 0.60 -2.19
CA PRO A 67 -9.97 -0.72 -2.61
C PRO A 67 -10.40 -1.52 -1.38
N ASP A 68 -11.45 -2.31 -1.56
CA ASP A 68 -11.92 -3.26 -0.57
C ASP A 68 -11.30 -4.63 -0.88
N TYR A 69 -10.00 -4.75 -0.64
CA TYR A 69 -9.31 -6.02 -0.85
C TYR A 69 -9.74 -7.02 0.22
N GLN A 70 -10.16 -8.19 -0.24
CA GLN A 70 -10.42 -9.34 0.61
C GLN A 70 -9.35 -10.40 0.41
N LEU A 71 -9.24 -11.33 1.36
CA LEU A 71 -8.26 -12.41 1.30
C LEU A 71 -8.38 -13.21 -0.01
N LYS A 72 -9.60 -13.47 -0.48
CA LYS A 72 -9.89 -14.13 -1.76
C LYS A 72 -9.27 -13.42 -2.98
N ASP A 73 -9.06 -12.10 -2.93
CA ASP A 73 -8.50 -11.34 -4.05
C ASP A 73 -6.98 -11.55 -4.17
N ILE A 74 -6.30 -11.74 -3.05
CA ILE A 74 -4.90 -12.18 -3.02
C ILE A 74 -4.78 -13.57 -3.62
N PHE A 75 -5.61 -14.50 -3.13
CA PHE A 75 -5.52 -15.92 -3.49
C PHE A 75 -6.03 -16.27 -4.88
N ARG A 76 -6.86 -15.42 -5.50
CA ARG A 76 -7.32 -15.60 -6.89
C ARG A 76 -6.17 -15.76 -7.89
N ASN A 77 -5.03 -15.13 -7.61
CA ASN A 77 -3.86 -15.14 -8.48
C ASN A 77 -2.87 -16.27 -8.17
N GLN A 78 -3.25 -17.26 -7.34
CA GLN A 78 -2.38 -18.38 -6.93
C GLN A 78 -1.01 -17.88 -6.46
N PRO A 79 -0.97 -17.14 -5.33
CA PRO A 79 0.26 -16.54 -4.87
C PRO A 79 1.28 -17.62 -4.51
N SER A 80 2.55 -17.39 -4.84
CA SER A 80 3.69 -18.20 -4.39
C SER A 80 4.43 -17.54 -3.24
N LEU A 81 4.30 -16.22 -3.06
CA LEU A 81 4.92 -15.48 -1.96
C LEU A 81 3.95 -14.47 -1.35
N LEU A 82 3.72 -14.61 -0.04
CA LEU A 82 2.95 -13.70 0.79
C LEU A 82 3.75 -13.28 2.01
N VAL A 83 3.52 -12.06 2.50
CA VAL A 83 4.10 -11.59 3.76
C VAL A 83 3.00 -11.47 4.80
N LEU A 84 3.18 -12.12 5.95
CA LEU A 84 2.31 -12.01 7.11
C LEU A 84 2.96 -11.09 8.15
N ALA A 85 2.27 -10.02 8.54
CA ALA A 85 2.72 -9.09 9.57
C ALA A 85 1.74 -9.11 10.74
N ASP A 86 2.18 -9.66 11.88
CA ASP A 86 1.33 -9.88 13.04
C ASP A 86 1.42 -8.72 14.05
N GLY A 87 0.32 -7.98 14.23
CA GLY A 87 0.19 -6.97 15.28
C GLY A 87 1.16 -5.78 15.19
N ILE A 88 1.52 -5.34 13.98
CA ILE A 88 2.53 -4.27 13.81
C ILE A 88 1.96 -2.90 14.20
N GLN A 89 2.46 -2.30 15.28
CA GLN A 89 1.92 -1.05 15.82
C GLN A 89 2.61 0.22 15.29
N ASP A 90 3.86 0.12 14.85
CA ASP A 90 4.60 1.27 14.34
C ASP A 90 4.30 1.52 12.85
N PRO A 91 3.83 2.72 12.46
CA PRO A 91 3.56 3.06 11.07
C PRO A 91 4.76 2.92 10.13
N GLY A 92 5.97 3.23 10.60
CA GLY A 92 7.20 3.17 9.82
C GLY A 92 7.60 1.73 9.52
N ASN A 93 7.50 0.85 10.52
CA ASN A 93 7.75 -0.59 10.39
C ASN A 93 6.75 -1.22 9.43
N LEU A 94 5.46 -0.96 9.59
CA LEU A 94 4.46 -1.50 8.67
C LEU A 94 4.71 -1.04 7.23
N GLY A 95 4.98 0.25 7.03
CA GLY A 95 5.27 0.77 5.69
C GLY A 95 6.54 0.16 5.08
N THR A 96 7.57 -0.06 5.90
CA THR A 96 8.81 -0.74 5.48
C THR A 96 8.57 -2.19 5.12
N ILE A 97 7.74 -2.92 5.87
CA ILE A 97 7.36 -4.30 5.55
C ILE A 97 6.65 -4.36 4.20
N ILE A 98 5.66 -3.48 3.97
CA ILE A 98 4.92 -3.42 2.70
C ILE A 98 5.87 -3.11 1.54
N ARG A 99 6.78 -2.16 1.71
CA ARG A 99 7.79 -1.82 0.70
C ARG A 99 8.74 -2.98 0.40
N SER A 100 9.20 -3.68 1.44
CA SER A 100 10.08 -4.84 1.27
C SER A 100 9.35 -6.01 0.60
N ALA A 101 8.06 -6.22 0.91
CA ALA A 101 7.23 -7.23 0.27
C ALA A 101 7.07 -6.96 -1.24
N ASP A 102 6.76 -5.71 -1.61
CA ASP A 102 6.68 -5.26 -3.01
C ASP A 102 8.02 -5.51 -3.74
N ALA A 103 9.12 -5.06 -3.14
CA ALA A 103 10.46 -5.23 -3.71
C ALA A 103 10.89 -6.70 -3.85
N ALA A 104 10.40 -7.58 -2.98
CA ALA A 104 10.64 -9.02 -3.04
C ALA A 104 9.74 -9.76 -4.05
N GLY A 105 8.79 -9.06 -4.69
CA GLY A 105 7.83 -9.67 -5.59
C GLY A 105 6.71 -10.45 -4.88
N ALA A 106 6.44 -10.14 -3.61
CA ALA A 106 5.29 -10.71 -2.91
C ALA A 106 3.98 -10.27 -3.58
N GLN A 107 3.01 -11.18 -3.64
CA GLN A 107 1.72 -10.93 -4.31
C GLN A 107 0.65 -10.39 -3.37
N GLY A 108 0.99 -10.22 -2.09
CA GLY A 108 0.11 -9.64 -1.09
C GLY A 108 0.77 -9.55 0.28
N VAL A 109 0.28 -8.61 1.09
CA VAL A 109 0.60 -8.53 2.52
C VAL A 109 -0.66 -8.82 3.31
N ILE A 110 -0.57 -9.74 4.25
CA ILE A 110 -1.63 -10.03 5.21
C ILE A 110 -1.21 -9.43 6.54
N VAL A 111 -2.08 -8.66 7.16
CA VAL A 111 -1.88 -8.11 8.50
C VAL A 111 -2.92 -8.65 9.46
N THR A 112 -2.59 -8.83 10.73
CA THR A 112 -3.55 -9.30 11.73
C THR A 112 -4.17 -8.13 12.51
N LYS A 113 -5.26 -8.42 13.22
CA LYS A 113 -5.86 -7.52 14.21
C LYS A 113 -4.80 -7.02 15.20
N GLY A 114 -4.86 -5.72 15.52
CA GLY A 114 -3.88 -5.05 16.38
C GLY A 114 -2.75 -4.36 15.61
N THR A 115 -2.69 -4.55 14.29
CA THR A 115 -1.86 -3.75 13.39
C THR A 115 -2.39 -2.31 13.29
N VAL A 116 -1.49 -1.34 13.16
CA VAL A 116 -1.81 0.08 12.94
C VAL A 116 -2.64 0.27 11.67
N ASP A 117 -3.47 1.32 11.63
CA ASP A 117 -4.32 1.62 10.48
C ASP A 117 -3.51 1.73 9.19
N LEU A 118 -3.83 0.87 8.21
CA LEU A 118 -3.21 0.80 6.88
C LEU A 118 -3.28 2.15 6.15
N TYR A 119 -4.35 2.90 6.36
CA TYR A 119 -4.61 4.16 5.67
C TYR A 119 -4.08 5.38 6.44
N ASN A 120 -3.38 5.16 7.55
CA ASN A 120 -2.65 6.22 8.23
C ASN A 120 -1.63 6.86 7.28
N SER A 121 -1.59 8.19 7.24
CA SER A 121 -0.73 8.89 6.29
C SER A 121 0.78 8.65 6.52
N LYS A 122 1.20 8.27 7.73
CA LYS A 122 2.58 7.82 8.02
C LYS A 122 2.88 6.46 7.40
N VAL A 123 1.95 5.50 7.46
CA VAL A 123 2.10 4.17 6.83
C VAL A 123 2.25 4.34 5.32
N ILE A 124 1.30 5.02 4.69
CA ILE A 124 1.29 5.24 3.23
C ILE A 124 2.60 5.90 2.77
N ARG A 125 3.07 6.94 3.49
CA ARG A 125 4.36 7.59 3.16
C ARG A 125 5.55 6.66 3.32
N ALA A 126 5.59 5.84 4.37
CA ALA A 126 6.67 4.89 4.62
C ALA A 126 6.75 3.80 3.54
N THR A 127 5.64 3.47 2.86
CA THR A 127 5.66 2.52 1.72
C THR A 127 6.41 3.05 0.50
N MET A 128 6.63 4.36 0.39
CA MET A 128 7.19 5.02 -0.79
C MET A 128 6.49 4.69 -2.11
N GLY A 129 5.19 4.38 -2.07
CA GLY A 129 4.37 4.11 -3.26
C GLY A 129 3.97 2.64 -3.41
N SER A 130 4.70 1.72 -2.78
CA SER A 130 4.39 0.28 -2.80
C SER A 130 2.98 -0.06 -2.33
N PHE A 131 2.33 0.80 -1.53
CA PHE A 131 0.94 0.62 -1.12
C PHE A 131 -0.06 0.48 -2.29
N PHE A 132 0.29 1.00 -3.47
CA PHE A 132 -0.56 0.94 -4.67
C PHE A 132 -0.27 -0.26 -5.57
N HIS A 133 0.76 -1.07 -5.29
CA HIS A 133 1.24 -2.12 -6.20
C HIS A 133 0.72 -3.52 -5.86
N LEU A 134 0.47 -3.79 -4.58
CA LEU A 134 -0.01 -5.08 -4.10
C LEU A 134 -1.14 -4.93 -3.08
N PRO A 135 -2.06 -5.91 -3.01
CA PRO A 135 -3.12 -5.93 -2.01
C PRO A 135 -2.56 -6.08 -0.59
N VAL A 136 -3.06 -5.27 0.34
CA VAL A 136 -2.81 -5.40 1.78
C VAL A 136 -4.14 -5.68 2.48
N VAL A 137 -4.27 -6.85 3.11
CA VAL A 137 -5.53 -7.33 3.69
C VAL A 137 -5.38 -7.54 5.19
N MET A 138 -6.34 -7.06 5.96
CA MET A 138 -6.42 -7.36 7.39
C MET A 138 -7.28 -8.59 7.65
N VAL A 139 -6.77 -9.53 8.43
CA VAL A 139 -7.53 -10.68 8.96
C VAL A 139 -7.76 -10.52 10.45
N GLY A 140 -8.88 -11.04 10.95
CA GLY A 140 -9.23 -11.02 12.37
C GLY A 140 -8.40 -12.02 13.18
N ALA A 141 -8.11 -13.18 12.59
CA ALA A 141 -7.32 -14.25 13.19
C ALA A 141 -6.52 -15.05 12.14
N LEU A 142 -5.45 -15.71 12.56
CA LEU A 142 -4.59 -16.50 11.65
C LEU A 142 -5.30 -17.75 11.12
N GLU A 143 -6.29 -18.25 11.86
CA GLU A 143 -7.12 -19.39 11.48
C GLU A 143 -7.86 -19.15 10.17
N GLU A 144 -8.17 -17.89 9.82
CA GLU A 144 -8.78 -17.51 8.55
C GLU A 144 -7.91 -17.87 7.34
N LEU A 145 -6.60 -18.03 7.53
CA LEU A 145 -5.66 -18.39 6.48
C LEU A 145 -5.59 -19.90 6.22
N ARG A 146 -6.07 -20.74 7.15
CA ARG A 146 -5.86 -22.19 7.12
C ARG A 146 -6.36 -22.83 5.82
N ASP A 147 -7.60 -22.53 5.44
CA ASP A 147 -8.23 -23.14 4.27
C ASP A 147 -7.57 -22.67 2.97
N PHE A 148 -7.16 -21.40 2.91
CA PHE A 148 -6.42 -20.87 1.78
C PHE A 148 -5.03 -21.52 1.68
N MET A 149 -4.28 -21.61 2.78
CA MET A 149 -2.96 -22.25 2.76
C MET A 149 -3.05 -23.72 2.31
N ALA A 150 -4.05 -24.47 2.77
CA ALA A 150 -4.27 -25.85 2.35
C ALA A 150 -4.64 -25.94 0.86
N THR A 151 -5.55 -25.09 0.40
CA THR A 151 -6.02 -25.08 -1.00
C THR A 151 -4.91 -24.73 -1.99
N PHE A 152 -4.04 -23.80 -1.63
CA PHE A 152 -2.96 -23.30 -2.49
C PHE A 152 -1.58 -23.91 -2.16
N ASN A 153 -1.55 -24.94 -1.30
CA ASN A 153 -0.34 -25.64 -0.86
C ASN A 153 0.78 -24.70 -0.36
N LEU A 154 0.40 -23.68 0.41
CA LEU A 154 1.35 -22.72 0.97
C LEU A 154 1.94 -23.22 2.29
N GLN A 155 3.25 -23.06 2.42
CA GLN A 155 3.96 -23.29 3.67
C GLN A 155 4.05 -22.00 4.49
N LEU A 156 3.59 -22.04 5.74
CA LEU A 156 3.81 -20.95 6.69
C LEU A 156 5.21 -21.08 7.31
N ILE A 157 6.03 -20.04 7.15
CA ILE A 157 7.37 -19.96 7.74
C ILE A 157 7.39 -18.75 8.67
N ALA A 158 7.75 -18.97 9.93
CA ALA A 158 7.83 -17.93 10.94
C ALA A 158 9.28 -17.80 11.47
N GLY A 159 9.76 -16.56 11.54
CA GLY A 159 11.02 -16.24 12.20
C GLY A 159 10.85 -16.18 13.71
N GLN A 160 11.70 -16.89 14.45
CA GLN A 160 11.73 -16.85 15.92
C GLN A 160 13.19 -16.91 16.40
N GLN A 161 13.49 -16.28 17.54
CA GLN A 161 14.87 -16.19 18.05
C GLN A 161 15.49 -17.56 18.35
N LYS A 162 14.68 -18.53 18.79
CA LYS A 162 15.12 -19.89 19.11
C LYS A 162 14.66 -20.91 18.07
N ALA A 163 14.67 -20.53 16.79
CA ALA A 163 14.27 -21.42 15.72
C ALA A 163 15.22 -22.63 15.64
N PRO A 164 14.69 -23.84 15.39
CA PRO A 164 15.52 -25.04 15.27
C PRO A 164 16.31 -25.12 13.96
N LYS A 165 16.02 -24.22 12.99
CA LYS A 165 16.68 -24.13 11.69
C LYS A 165 16.97 -22.68 11.35
N LEU A 166 18.08 -22.44 10.67
CA LEU A 166 18.39 -21.14 10.07
C LEU A 166 17.58 -20.95 8.78
N ILE A 167 17.36 -19.70 8.35
CA ILE A 167 16.54 -19.40 7.16
C ILE A 167 17.08 -20.06 5.88
N ASN A 168 18.39 -20.22 5.76
CA ASN A 168 19.06 -20.88 4.64
C ASN A 168 18.95 -22.42 4.67
N GLU A 169 18.44 -23.00 5.74
CA GLU A 169 18.20 -24.44 5.90
C GLU A 169 16.73 -24.82 5.69
N VAL A 170 15.85 -23.81 5.51
CA VAL A 170 14.43 -24.01 5.28
C VAL A 170 14.17 -24.07 3.77
N ASN A 171 13.40 -25.07 3.34
CA ASN A 171 12.93 -25.12 1.97
C ASN A 171 11.85 -24.04 1.75
N LEU A 172 12.12 -23.10 0.83
CA LEU A 172 11.25 -21.97 0.47
C LEU A 172 10.47 -22.23 -0.84
N THR A 173 10.64 -23.39 -1.46
CA THR A 173 10.04 -23.80 -2.75
C THR A 173 9.31 -25.13 -2.63
#